data_AF-C7N8Z4-F1
#
_entry.id   AF-C7N8Z4-F1
#
_cell.length_a   1.000
_cell.length_b   1.000
_cell.length_c   1.000
_cell.angle_alpha   90.00
_cell.angle_beta   90.00
_cell.angle_gamma   90.00
#
_symmetry.space_group_name_H-M   'P 1'
#
loop_
_entity.id
_entity.type
_entity.pdbx_description
1 polymer ?
#
loop_
_entity_poly.entity_id
_entity_poly.type
_entity_poly.pdbx_seq_one_letter_code
_entity_poly.pdbx_strand_id
1 'polypeptide(L)'
;MFKNNKKGEIGMKKLILLGLLAFSVFGVAEPYKDERGVLFMSEEEWIKFYNKDGQNVAVCPGIGSLIMEESYIKDGKKMPHTLNQIHEIIKNFNGMLGKTGLRDIKGGTDKIHEFYYAAVCRQPTDKEFDLVGSPTFKKEMNRIFETHKIVEEN
;
A
#
# COMPACT_ATOMS: atom_id res chain seq x y z
N MET A 1 33.84 36.40 56.67
CA MET A 1 32.37 36.35 56.77
C MET A 1 31.96 34.89 56.49
N PHE A 2 31.39 34.23 57.51
CA PHE A 2 30.65 32.93 57.56
C PHE A 2 31.28 31.69 56.89
N LYS A 3 31.78 30.69 57.64
CA LYS A 3 31.18 29.67 58.56
C LYS A 3 31.02 28.33 57.84
N ASN A 4 31.58 27.27 58.47
CA ASN A 4 30.98 25.96 58.82
C ASN A 4 30.26 25.15 57.70
N ASN A 5 30.23 23.82 57.66
CA ASN A 5 30.64 22.74 58.55
C ASN A 5 30.40 21.41 57.81
N LYS A 6 31.19 20.40 58.18
CA LYS A 6 30.85 18.97 58.39
C LYS A 6 29.97 18.20 57.38
N LYS A 7 30.63 17.19 56.79
CA LYS A 7 30.36 15.73 56.86
C LYS A 7 28.91 15.26 57.01
N GLY A 8 28.49 14.41 56.08
CA GLY A 8 27.39 13.46 56.24
C GLY A 8 27.46 12.36 55.18
N GLU A 9 28.10 11.24 55.54
CA GLU A 9 28.10 9.99 54.78
C GLU A 9 26.82 9.22 55.11
N ILE A 10 25.97 8.94 54.12
CA ILE A 10 24.85 7.99 54.27
C ILE A 10 24.69 7.17 52.99
N GLY A 11 25.16 5.91 53.07
CA GLY A 11 24.33 4.73 52.83
C GLY A 11 23.74 4.52 51.44
N MET A 12 24.41 3.68 50.66
CA MET A 12 23.90 3.00 49.47
C MET A 12 22.64 2.17 49.83
N LYS A 13 21.45 2.74 49.64
CA LYS A 13 20.17 2.04 49.71
C LYS A 13 19.45 2.18 48.38
N LYS A 14 19.52 1.11 47.58
CA LYS A 14 18.57 0.70 46.54
C LYS A 14 17.91 1.84 45.75
N LEU A 15 18.53 2.24 44.64
CA LEU A 15 17.78 2.71 43.46
C LEU A 15 18.05 1.73 42.32
N ILE A 16 17.39 0.59 42.46
CA ILE A 16 17.07 -0.29 41.34
C ILE A 16 16.09 0.50 40.46
N LEU A 17 16.21 0.29 39.15
CA LEU A 17 15.26 0.70 38.10
C LEU A 17 15.42 2.15 37.61
N LEU A 18 16.17 2.31 36.52
CA LEU A 18 15.82 3.18 35.38
C LEU A 18 16.91 3.03 34.30
N GLY A 19 16.56 2.39 33.19
CA GLY A 19 17.46 2.21 32.06
C GLY A 19 17.19 1.00 31.18
N LEU A 20 16.01 0.39 31.25
CA LEU A 20 15.58 -0.66 30.32
C LEU A 20 14.30 -0.24 29.60
N LEU A 21 14.37 0.90 28.92
CA LEU A 21 13.41 1.29 27.89
C LEU A 21 14.17 1.92 26.72
N ALA A 22 15.13 1.16 26.18
CA ALA A 22 15.39 1.24 24.75
C ALA A 22 14.17 0.61 24.07
N PHE A 23 13.07 1.36 24.03
CA PHE A 23 11.90 0.98 23.26
C PHE A 23 12.37 0.82 21.82
N SER A 24 12.41 -0.43 21.37
CA SER A 24 12.32 -0.74 19.96
C SER A 24 10.98 -0.18 19.46
N VAL A 25 10.96 1.11 19.12
CA VAL A 25 9.92 1.66 18.28
C VAL A 25 10.18 1.06 16.91
N PHE A 26 9.70 -0.17 16.70
CA PHE A 26 9.37 -0.63 15.36
C PHE A 26 8.22 0.27 14.92
N GLY A 27 8.55 1.47 14.47
CA GLY A 27 7.63 2.47 13.99
C GLY A 27 7.09 2.01 12.65
N VAL A 28 6.09 1.13 12.68
CA VAL A 28 5.19 1.01 11.54
C VAL A 28 4.39 2.31 11.56
N ALA A 29 4.82 3.28 10.76
CA ALA A 29 4.09 4.53 10.62
C ALA A 29 2.71 4.18 10.06
N GLU A 30 1.65 4.59 10.76
CA GLU A 30 0.28 4.35 10.30
C GLU A 30 0.05 4.96 8.90
N PRO A 31 -0.88 4.42 8.09
CA PRO A 31 -1.22 4.98 6.80
C PRO A 31 -1.57 6.46 6.92
N TYR A 32 -0.94 7.30 6.11
CA TYR A 32 -1.17 8.75 6.15
C TYR A 32 -1.32 9.32 4.75
N LYS A 33 -1.93 10.50 4.65
CA LYS A 33 -2.00 11.26 3.40
C LYS A 33 -1.02 12.42 3.45
N ASP A 34 -0.31 12.65 2.36
CA ASP A 34 0.52 13.84 2.21
C ASP A 34 -0.33 15.09 1.90
N GLU A 35 0.32 16.24 1.70
CA GLU A 35 -0.34 17.51 1.36
C GLU A 35 -1.13 17.49 0.04
N ARG A 36 -0.85 16.53 -0.85
CA ARG A 36 -1.59 16.32 -2.10
C ARG A 36 -2.81 15.42 -1.89
N GLY A 37 -2.97 14.87 -0.69
CA GLY A 37 -3.98 13.86 -0.38
C GLY A 37 -3.64 12.48 -0.94
N VAL A 38 -2.37 12.19 -1.26
CA VAL A 38 -1.90 10.88 -1.74
C VAL A 38 -1.63 9.98 -0.55
N LEU A 39 -2.17 8.76 -0.56
CA LEU A 39 -1.97 7.78 0.51
C LEU A 39 -0.55 7.22 0.48
N PHE A 40 0.11 7.24 1.64
CA PHE A 40 1.38 6.58 1.91
C PHE A 40 1.18 5.50 2.97
N MET A 41 1.76 4.34 2.71
CA MET A 41 1.76 3.17 3.59
C MET A 41 3.11 2.48 3.48
N SER A 42 3.46 1.70 4.50
CA SER A 42 4.62 0.81 4.46
C SER A 42 4.46 -0.28 3.39
N GLU A 43 5.57 -0.92 3.00
CA GLU A 43 5.54 -2.03 2.05
C GLU A 43 4.63 -3.17 2.54
N GLU A 44 4.71 -3.52 3.83
CA GLU A 44 3.88 -4.57 4.42
C GLU A 44 2.39 -4.24 4.36
N GLU A 45 2.03 -2.98 4.55
CA GLU A 45 0.65 -2.51 4.45
C GLU A 45 0.16 -2.52 3.00
N TRP A 46 1.00 -2.17 2.02
CA TRP A 46 0.65 -2.31 0.61
C TRP A 46 0.46 -3.77 0.20
N ILE A 47 1.30 -4.68 0.70
CA ILE A 47 1.15 -6.12 0.46
C ILE A 47 -0.21 -6.58 1.00
N LYS A 48 -0.56 -6.23 2.24
CA LYS A 48 -1.88 -6.56 2.83
C LYS A 48 -3.03 -5.89 2.09
N PHE A 49 -2.85 -4.66 1.62
CA PHE A 49 -3.89 -3.92 0.92
C PHE A 49 -4.26 -4.58 -0.41
N TYR A 50 -3.30 -5.08 -1.19
CA TYR A 50 -3.60 -5.60 -2.52
C TYR A 50 -3.77 -7.12 -2.62
N ASN A 51 -3.32 -7.89 -1.62
CA ASN A 51 -3.44 -9.34 -1.62
C ASN A 51 -4.65 -9.84 -0.84
N LYS A 52 -5.16 -11.02 -1.22
CA LYS A 52 -6.16 -11.76 -0.44
C LYS A 52 -5.52 -12.24 0.87
N ASP A 53 -6.32 -12.45 1.92
CA ASP A 53 -5.83 -12.92 3.21
C ASP A 53 -5.07 -14.25 3.05
N GLY A 54 -3.87 -14.31 3.66
CA GLY A 54 -2.99 -15.48 3.56
C GLY A 54 -2.25 -15.64 2.22
N GLN A 55 -2.39 -14.69 1.28
CA GLN A 55 -1.65 -14.68 0.01
C GLN A 55 -0.59 -13.58 -0.04
N ASN A 56 0.47 -13.83 -0.79
CA ASN A 56 1.50 -12.85 -1.12
C ASN A 56 1.89 -12.97 -2.59
N VAL A 57 1.02 -12.48 -3.46
CA VAL A 57 1.24 -12.39 -4.91
C VAL A 57 1.97 -11.08 -5.20
N ALA A 58 3.28 -11.19 -5.46
CA ALA A 58 4.17 -10.04 -5.63
C ALA A 58 3.72 -9.01 -6.67
N VAL A 59 2.88 -9.43 -7.63
CA VAL A 59 2.41 -8.56 -8.70
C VAL A 59 1.16 -7.75 -8.34
N CYS A 60 0.41 -8.14 -7.29
CA CYS A 60 -0.78 -7.41 -6.86
C CYS A 60 -0.45 -5.97 -6.41
N PRO A 61 0.61 -5.72 -5.60
CA PRO A 61 1.03 -4.36 -5.30
C PRO A 61 1.46 -3.56 -6.53
N GLY A 62 2.11 -4.19 -7.51
CA GLY A 62 2.54 -3.53 -8.73
C GLY A 62 1.37 -3.04 -9.57
N ILE A 63 0.46 -3.93 -9.96
CA ILE A 63 -0.71 -3.57 -10.79
C ILE A 63 -1.63 -2.61 -10.03
N GLY A 64 -1.93 -2.91 -8.76
CA GLY A 64 -2.83 -2.09 -7.94
C GLY A 64 -2.34 -0.65 -7.79
N SER A 65 -1.03 -0.48 -7.57
CA SER A 65 -0.42 0.85 -7.43
C SER A 65 -0.41 1.61 -8.75
N LEU A 66 -0.24 0.95 -9.91
CA LEU A 66 -0.35 1.61 -11.21
C LEU A 66 -1.77 2.12 -11.48
N ILE A 67 -2.79 1.31 -11.16
CA ILE A 67 -4.20 1.73 -11.27
C ILE A 67 -4.49 2.91 -10.33
N MET A 68 -3.95 2.87 -9.11
CA MET A 68 -4.10 3.95 -8.14
C MET A 68 -3.41 5.23 -8.58
N GLU A 69 -2.17 5.15 -9.06
CA GLU A 69 -1.43 6.33 -9.54
C GLU A 69 -2.11 6.94 -10.77
N GLU A 70 -2.57 6.11 -11.72
CA GLU A 70 -3.37 6.58 -12.86
C GLU A 70 -4.63 7.33 -12.39
N SER A 71 -5.31 6.79 -11.38
CA SER A 71 -6.52 7.38 -10.82
C SER A 71 -6.24 8.70 -10.11
N TYR A 72 -5.15 8.81 -9.36
CA TYR A 72 -4.73 10.05 -8.73
C TYR A 72 -4.40 11.13 -9.76
N ILE A 73 -3.75 10.79 -10.87
CA ILE A 73 -3.50 11.73 -11.97
C ILE A 73 -4.83 12.22 -12.57
N LYS A 74 -5.77 11.30 -12.82
CA LYS A 74 -7.11 11.64 -13.36
C LYS A 74 -7.93 12.50 -12.40
N ASP A 75 -7.72 12.36 -11.09
CA ASP A 75 -8.30 13.21 -10.04
C ASP A 75 -7.55 14.55 -9.88
N GLY A 76 -6.53 14.82 -10.69
CA GLY A 76 -5.79 16.09 -10.70
C GLY A 76 -4.63 16.16 -9.69
N LYS A 77 -4.26 15.05 -9.05
CA LYS A 77 -3.11 15.01 -8.13
C LYS A 77 -1.80 14.94 -8.92
N LYS A 78 -0.78 15.65 -8.44
CA LYS A 78 0.58 15.60 -9.01
C LYS A 78 1.28 14.32 -8.55
N MET A 79 1.53 13.41 -9.49
CA MET A 79 2.23 12.14 -9.24
C MET A 79 3.62 12.13 -9.89
N PRO A 80 4.54 11.23 -9.47
CA PRO A 80 5.85 11.09 -10.09
C PRO A 80 5.79 10.73 -11.57
N HIS A 81 4.87 9.85 -11.98
CA HIS A 81 4.68 9.49 -13.38
C HIS A 81 3.60 10.37 -14.04
N THR A 82 3.75 10.55 -15.35
CA THR A 82 2.69 11.06 -16.23
C THR A 82 1.73 9.94 -16.64
N LEU A 83 0.53 10.30 -17.11
CA LEU A 83 -0.44 9.34 -17.62
C LEU A 83 0.13 8.45 -18.75
N ASN A 84 0.89 9.06 -19.67
CA ASN A 84 1.53 8.33 -20.77
C ASN A 84 2.56 7.31 -20.27
N GLN A 85 3.38 7.69 -19.28
CA GLN A 85 4.35 6.76 -18.69
C GLN A 85 3.65 5.58 -18.01
N ILE A 86 2.55 5.82 -17.29
CA ILE A 86 1.76 4.73 -16.69
C ILE A 86 1.21 3.81 -17.78
N HIS A 87 0.65 4.35 -18.86
CA HIS A 87 0.15 3.55 -19.97
C HIS A 87 1.25 2.73 -20.67
N GLU A 88 2.46 3.27 -20.80
CA GLU A 88 3.62 2.52 -21.29
C GLU A 88 4.02 1.39 -20.34
N ILE A 89 4.05 1.64 -19.03
CA ILE A 89 4.34 0.61 -18.02
C ILE A 89 3.28 -0.50 -18.08
N ILE A 90 1.99 -0.15 -18.13
CA ILE A 90 0.89 -1.11 -18.25
C ILE A 90 1.01 -1.92 -19.55
N LYS A 91 1.31 -1.27 -20.68
CA LYS A 91 1.52 -1.94 -21.97
C LYS A 91 2.67 -2.94 -21.89
N ASN A 92 3.80 -2.58 -21.30
CA ASN A 92 4.94 -3.47 -21.11
C ASN A 92 4.59 -4.65 -20.21
N PHE A 93 3.87 -4.38 -19.11
CA PHE A 93 3.41 -5.39 -18.17
C PHE A 93 2.45 -6.40 -18.84
N ASN A 94 1.45 -5.91 -19.57
CA ASN A 94 0.60 -6.74 -20.42
C ASN A 94 1.40 -7.55 -21.44
N GLY A 95 2.41 -6.95 -22.08
CA GLY A 95 3.29 -7.65 -23.02
C GLY A 95 4.07 -8.80 -22.37
N MET A 96 4.52 -8.63 -21.12
CA MET A 96 5.16 -9.71 -20.35
C MET A 96 4.17 -10.83 -20.02
N LEU A 97 2.98 -10.51 -19.52
CA LEU A 97 1.94 -11.52 -19.25
C LEU A 97 1.48 -12.22 -20.53
N GLY A 98 1.33 -11.48 -21.63
CA GLY A 98 0.92 -12.03 -22.92
C GLY A 98 1.89 -13.08 -23.48
N LYS A 99 3.19 -12.95 -23.18
CA LYS A 99 4.22 -13.93 -23.56
C LYS A 99 4.07 -15.27 -22.83
N THR A 100 3.38 -15.31 -21.69
CA THR A 100 3.07 -16.58 -20.99
C THR A 100 1.83 -17.27 -21.54
N GLY A 101 1.20 -16.70 -22.58
CA GLY A 101 -0.06 -17.19 -23.15
C GLY A 101 -1.31 -16.62 -22.49
N LEU A 102 -1.20 -15.78 -21.46
CA LEU A 102 -2.35 -15.13 -20.83
C LEU A 102 -3.04 -14.17 -21.79
N ARG A 103 -4.36 -14.11 -21.72
CA ARG A 103 -5.23 -13.20 -22.48
C ARG A 103 -6.28 -12.62 -21.54
N ASP A 104 -6.85 -11.47 -21.91
CA ASP A 104 -8.03 -10.96 -21.23
C ASP A 104 -9.28 -11.78 -21.57
N ILE A 105 -10.42 -11.46 -20.93
CA ILE A 105 -11.69 -12.16 -21.09
C ILE A 105 -12.25 -12.17 -22.54
N LYS A 106 -11.75 -11.30 -23.41
CA LYS A 106 -12.11 -11.22 -24.84
C LYS A 106 -11.05 -11.84 -25.76
N GLY A 107 -10.01 -12.47 -25.19
CA GLY A 107 -8.88 -13.01 -25.96
C GLY A 107 -7.86 -11.95 -26.37
N GLY A 108 -7.99 -10.71 -25.90
CA GLY A 108 -7.08 -9.60 -26.19
C GLY A 108 -5.83 -9.57 -25.31
N THR A 109 -4.93 -8.65 -25.61
CA THR A 109 -3.67 -8.44 -24.87
C THR A 109 -3.61 -7.14 -24.08
N ASP A 110 -4.56 -6.24 -24.27
CA ASP A 110 -4.45 -4.87 -23.74
C ASP A 110 -4.97 -4.73 -22.31
N LYS A 111 -5.74 -5.72 -21.83
CA LYS A 111 -6.37 -5.72 -20.51
C LYS A 111 -6.03 -6.94 -19.66
N ILE A 112 -4.90 -7.59 -19.95
CA ILE A 112 -4.45 -8.77 -19.21
C ILE A 112 -4.21 -8.44 -17.73
N HIS A 113 -3.63 -7.28 -17.42
CA HIS A 113 -3.41 -6.84 -16.04
C HIS A 113 -4.71 -6.70 -15.24
N GLU A 114 -5.79 -6.17 -15.82
CA GLU A 114 -7.09 -6.04 -15.15
C GLU A 114 -7.68 -7.42 -14.87
N PHE A 115 -7.67 -8.30 -15.87
CA PHE A 115 -8.13 -9.68 -15.73
C PHE A 115 -7.34 -10.45 -14.66
N TYR A 116 -6.01 -10.37 -14.73
CA TYR A 116 -5.11 -11.01 -13.78
C TYR A 116 -5.34 -10.50 -12.36
N TYR A 117 -5.46 -9.18 -12.19
CA TYR A 117 -5.73 -8.57 -10.90
C TYR A 117 -7.03 -9.09 -10.29
N ALA A 118 -8.13 -9.05 -11.04
CA ALA A 118 -9.43 -9.51 -10.55
C ALA A 118 -9.41 -11.02 -10.18
N ALA A 119 -8.58 -11.82 -10.86
CA ALA A 119 -8.47 -13.25 -10.60
C ALA A 119 -7.78 -13.57 -9.27
N VAL A 120 -6.64 -12.92 -8.99
CA VAL A 120 -5.73 -13.36 -7.91
C VAL A 120 -5.53 -12.33 -6.80
N CYS A 121 -5.85 -11.05 -7.05
CA CYS A 121 -5.68 -9.97 -6.08
C CYS A 121 -6.99 -9.68 -5.34
N ARG A 122 -6.94 -8.74 -4.38
CA ARG A 122 -8.08 -8.40 -3.53
C ARG A 122 -8.79 -7.14 -4.02
N GLN A 123 -10.12 -7.15 -3.99
CA GLN A 123 -10.91 -5.93 -4.14
C GLN A 123 -10.85 -5.13 -2.83
N PRO A 124 -10.46 -3.84 -2.85
CA PRO A 124 -10.52 -3.00 -1.66
C PRO A 124 -11.96 -2.87 -1.14
N THR A 125 -12.09 -2.74 0.19
CA THR A 125 -13.36 -2.47 0.86
C THR A 125 -13.74 -0.99 0.78
N ASP A 126 -14.99 -0.65 1.12
CA ASP A 126 -15.42 0.76 1.17
C ASP A 126 -14.55 1.63 2.08
N LYS A 127 -14.19 1.12 3.27
CA LYS A 127 -13.28 1.80 4.20
C LYS A 127 -11.92 2.08 3.57
N GLU A 128 -11.43 1.16 2.76
CA GLU A 128 -10.15 1.28 2.08
C GLU A 128 -10.22 2.23 0.89
N PHE A 129 -11.34 2.25 0.16
CA PHE A 129 -11.57 3.29 -0.84
C PHE A 129 -11.61 4.69 -0.22
N ASP A 130 -12.25 4.84 0.93
CA ASP A 130 -12.27 6.11 1.68
C ASP A 130 -10.85 6.50 2.17
N LEU A 131 -10.09 5.50 2.63
CA LEU A 131 -8.68 5.67 2.99
C LEU A 131 -7.86 6.14 1.79
N VAL A 132 -8.03 5.58 0.60
CA VAL A 132 -7.33 6.04 -0.63
C VAL A 132 -7.76 7.45 -1.02
N GLY A 133 -9.04 7.79 -0.86
CA GLY A 133 -9.56 9.12 -1.16
C GLY A 133 -9.40 9.51 -2.64
N SER A 134 -9.66 8.56 -3.54
CA SER A 134 -9.71 8.76 -5.00
C SER A 134 -11.05 8.22 -5.53
N PRO A 135 -12.00 9.08 -5.94
CA PRO A 135 -13.25 8.62 -6.55
C PRO A 135 -12.99 7.87 -7.87
N THR A 136 -11.97 8.27 -8.64
CA THR A 136 -11.60 7.55 -9.86
C THR A 136 -11.09 6.15 -9.56
N PHE A 137 -10.26 5.97 -8.52
CA PHE A 137 -9.76 4.65 -8.13
C PHE A 137 -10.89 3.71 -7.73
N LYS A 138 -11.82 4.19 -6.88
CA LYS A 138 -13.01 3.42 -6.49
C LYS A 138 -13.81 2.96 -7.71
N LYS A 139 -14.05 3.88 -8.65
CA LYS A 139 -14.78 3.58 -9.89
C LYS A 139 -14.05 2.56 -10.77
N GLU A 140 -12.76 2.72 -11.00
CA GLU A 140 -12.00 1.80 -11.85
C GLU A 140 -11.86 0.41 -11.23
N MET A 141 -11.58 0.32 -9.92
CA MET A 141 -11.52 -0.97 -9.23
C MET A 141 -12.84 -1.71 -9.28
N ASN A 142 -13.96 -1.03 -9.00
CA ASN A 142 -15.28 -1.65 -9.11
C ASN A 142 -15.56 -2.12 -10.54
N ARG A 143 -15.25 -1.31 -11.56
CA ARG A 143 -15.39 -1.71 -12.97
C ARG A 143 -14.56 -2.96 -13.28
N ILE A 144 -13.31 -3.03 -12.82
CA ILE A 144 -12.42 -4.19 -13.05
C ILE A 144 -13.03 -5.46 -12.46
N PHE A 145 -13.44 -5.43 -11.19
CA PHE A 145 -14.02 -6.61 -10.53
C PHE A 145 -15.40 -6.98 -11.08
N GLU A 146 -16.21 -6.03 -11.52
CA GLU A 146 -17.49 -6.30 -12.19
C GLU A 146 -17.29 -6.93 -13.58
N THR A 147 -16.34 -6.41 -14.37
CA THR A 147 -16.07 -6.86 -15.74
C THR A 147 -15.42 -8.24 -15.76
N HIS A 148 -14.54 -8.50 -14.80
CA HIS A 148 -13.74 -9.72 -14.72
C HIS A 148 -14.17 -10.61 -13.56
N LYS A 149 -15.43 -10.49 -13.11
CA LYS A 149 -15.99 -11.34 -12.07
C LYS A 149 -15.85 -12.80 -12.50
N ILE A 150 -14.88 -13.49 -11.91
CA ILE A 150 -14.76 -14.93 -12.06
C ILE A 150 -15.89 -15.50 -11.22
N VAL A 151 -16.88 -16.11 -11.88
CA VAL A 151 -17.85 -16.94 -11.18
C VAL A 151 -17.05 -18.15 -10.70
N GLU A 152 -16.68 -18.14 -9.42
CA GLU A 152 -16.21 -19.36 -8.76
C GLU A 152 -17.40 -20.32 -8.79
N GLU A 153 -17.35 -21.33 -9.68
CA GLU A 153 -18.27 -22.46 -9.61
C GLU A 153 -17.96 -23.19 -8.30
N ASN A 154 -18.88 -23.04 -7.33
CA ASN A 154 -18.88 -23.81 -6.08
C ASN A 154 -19.15 -25.29 -6.33
#